data_AF-A0A5C7RSG9-F1
#
_entry.id   AF-A0A5C7RSG9-F1
#
_cell.length_a   1.000
_cell.length_b   1.000
_cell.length_c   1.000
_cell.angle_alpha   90.00
_cell.angle_beta   90.00
_cell.angle_gamma   90.00
#
_symmetry.space_group_name_H-M   'P 1'
#
loop_
_entity.id
_entity.type
_entity.pdbx_description
1 polymer ?
#
loop_
_entity_poly.entity_id
_entity_poly.type
_entity_poly.pdbx_seq_one_letter_code
_entity_poly.pdbx_strand_id
1 'polypeptide(L)'
;MLTIATVLSLPAYGHEIIPGYWCAEVEITPKIIDTFNFDAQKLKDLINKCGMVDKGKDEWHMTAEAIYYYCNSLLRRGPSENPLVIPFVTAPQSFNDHDHHTAYGIEQGLEGSCVICIPIER
;
A
#
# COMPACT_ATOMS: atom_id res chain seq x y z
N MET A 1 -25.01 16.53 -38.93
CA MET A 1 -24.46 15.21 -38.54
C MET A 1 -23.60 15.45 -37.30
N LEU A 2 -24.06 14.98 -36.14
CA LEU A 2 -23.38 15.19 -34.86
C LEU A 2 -22.66 13.88 -34.49
N THR A 3 -21.34 13.87 -34.59
CA THR A 3 -20.51 12.71 -34.23
C THR A 3 -20.34 12.72 -32.72
N ILE A 4 -21.05 11.83 -32.03
CA ILE A 4 -20.89 11.62 -30.59
C ILE A 4 -19.59 10.85 -30.39
N ALA A 5 -18.55 11.53 -29.91
CA ALA A 5 -17.31 10.89 -29.48
C ALA A 5 -17.59 10.20 -28.14
N THR A 6 -17.76 8.87 -28.18
CA THR A 6 -17.78 8.04 -26.98
C THR A 6 -16.42 8.09 -26.30
N VAL A 7 -16.35 8.78 -25.17
CA VAL A 7 -15.21 8.73 -24.24
C VAL A 7 -15.19 7.33 -23.64
N LEU A 8 -14.29 6.48 -24.15
CA LEU A 8 -13.97 5.19 -23.54
C LEU A 8 -13.20 5.45 -22.24
N SER A 9 -13.91 5.52 -21.11
CA SER A 9 -13.30 5.39 -19.81
C SER A 9 -12.76 3.96 -19.69
N LEU A 10 -11.45 3.78 -19.86
CA LEU A 10 -10.79 2.52 -19.52
C LEU A 10 -11.07 2.24 -18.04
N PRO A 11 -11.47 1.02 -17.66
CA PRO A 11 -11.48 0.65 -16.26
C PRO A 11 -10.03 0.72 -15.77
N ALA A 12 -9.73 1.67 -14.89
CA ALA A 12 -8.49 1.67 -14.15
C ALA A 12 -8.51 0.42 -13.25
N TYR A 13 -7.96 -0.69 -13.75
CA TYR A 13 -7.64 -1.87 -12.95
C TYR A 13 -6.41 -1.55 -12.10
N GLY A 14 -6.53 -0.55 -11.22
CA GLY A 14 -5.63 -0.34 -10.10
C GLY A 14 -6.05 -1.28 -8.97
N HIS A 15 -5.97 -2.59 -9.18
CA HIS A 15 -5.99 -3.52 -8.06
C HIS A 15 -4.53 -3.78 -7.74
N GLU A 16 -4.05 -3.18 -6.66
CA GLU A 16 -2.70 -3.36 -6.12
C GLU A 16 -2.52 -4.82 -5.72
N ILE A 17 -2.16 -5.63 -6.71
CA ILE A 17 -1.99 -7.05 -6.55
C ILE A 17 -0.60 -7.22 -5.97
N ILE A 18 -0.56 -7.55 -4.67
CA ILE A 18 0.51 -8.37 -4.09
C ILE A 18 0.89 -9.38 -5.18
N PRO A 19 2.13 -9.36 -5.71
CA PRO A 19 2.45 -10.17 -6.88
C PRO A 19 2.01 -11.60 -6.61
N GLY A 20 1.33 -12.27 -7.55
CA GLY A 20 0.77 -13.62 -7.29
C GLY A 20 1.82 -14.67 -6.88
N TYR A 21 3.10 -14.36 -7.08
CA TYR A 21 4.25 -15.14 -6.64
C TYR A 21 4.82 -14.73 -5.27
N TRP A 22 4.34 -13.65 -4.65
CA TRP A 22 4.78 -13.20 -3.33
C TRP A 22 4.34 -14.23 -2.29
N CYS A 23 5.34 -14.84 -1.64
CA CYS A 23 5.14 -15.98 -0.74
C CYS A 23 4.63 -17.28 -1.40
N ALA A 24 4.80 -17.44 -2.73
CA ALA A 24 4.29 -18.63 -3.44
C ALA A 24 5.33 -19.76 -3.60
N GLU A 25 6.60 -19.52 -3.25
CA GLU A 25 7.63 -20.57 -3.34
C GLU A 25 7.42 -21.63 -2.27
N VAL A 26 7.78 -22.87 -2.59
CA VAL A 26 7.78 -23.96 -1.61
C VAL A 26 8.86 -23.61 -0.57
N GLU A 27 8.53 -23.73 0.72
CA GLU A 27 9.44 -23.47 1.85
C GLU A 27 9.59 -21.99 2.29
N ILE A 28 8.71 -21.07 1.86
CA ILE A 28 8.58 -19.73 2.49
C ILE A 28 7.21 -19.53 3.15
N THR A 29 7.16 -18.82 4.27
CA THR A 29 5.93 -18.48 5.02
C THR A 29 5.84 -16.97 5.26
N PRO A 30 4.63 -16.36 5.23
CA PRO A 30 4.48 -14.97 5.57
C PRO A 30 4.68 -14.76 7.08
N LYS A 31 5.39 -13.69 7.44
CA LYS A 31 5.59 -13.27 8.82
C LYS A 31 5.32 -11.78 8.96
N ILE A 32 4.53 -11.43 9.97
CA ILE A 32 4.33 -10.05 10.40
C ILE A 32 5.62 -9.58 11.10
N ILE A 33 6.21 -8.51 10.61
CA ILE A 33 7.37 -7.87 11.25
C ILE A 33 6.99 -6.60 12.01
N ASP A 34 5.83 -6.03 11.70
CA ASP A 34 5.27 -4.91 12.44
C ASP A 34 3.76 -4.77 12.16
N THR A 35 3.04 -4.16 13.08
CA THR A 35 1.62 -3.82 12.96
C THR A 35 1.46 -2.31 13.12
N PHE A 36 0.66 -1.67 12.28
CA PHE A 36 0.42 -0.24 12.35
C PHE A 36 -1.06 0.07 12.53
N ASN A 37 -1.33 1.10 13.32
CA ASN A 37 -2.61 1.76 13.43
C ASN A 37 -2.31 3.26 13.52
N PHE A 38 -2.43 3.94 12.38
CA PHE A 38 -2.06 5.34 12.21
C PHE A 38 -3.31 6.19 12.13
N ASP A 39 -3.40 7.18 13.01
CA ASP A 39 -4.36 8.25 12.86
C ASP A 39 -3.94 9.22 11.75
N ALA A 40 -4.83 10.17 11.44
CA ALA A 40 -4.61 11.17 10.42
C ALA A 40 -3.32 11.99 10.63
N GLN A 41 -3.00 12.34 11.88
CA GLN A 41 -1.81 13.13 12.18
C GLN A 41 -0.54 12.32 11.92
N LYS A 42 -0.53 11.05 12.33
CA LYS A 42 0.60 10.14 12.11
C LYS A 42 0.85 9.90 10.62
N LEU A 43 -0.21 9.76 9.83
CA LEU A 43 -0.12 9.64 8.37
C LEU A 43 0.44 10.90 7.73
N LYS A 44 -0.06 12.09 8.11
CA LYS A 44 0.47 13.37 7.62
C LYS A 44 1.96 13.53 7.94
N ASP A 45 2.37 13.19 9.16
CA ASP A 45 3.77 13.24 9.57
C ASP A 45 4.64 12.28 8.73
N LEU A 46 4.14 11.07 8.45
CA LEU A 46 4.83 10.08 7.63
C LEU A 46 4.98 10.55 6.18
N ILE A 47 3.90 11.04 5.57
CA ILE A 47 3.86 11.58 4.20
C ILE A 47 4.84 12.75 4.07
N ASN A 48 4.79 13.70 5.01
CA ASN A 48 5.69 14.85 5.05
C ASN A 48 7.16 14.43 5.17
N LYS A 49 7.45 13.42 6.00
CA LYS A 49 8.82 12.90 6.16
C LYS A 49 9.37 12.28 4.88
N CYS A 50 8.51 11.72 4.04
CA CYS A 50 8.87 11.20 2.72
C CYS A 50 8.96 12.28 1.63
N GLY A 51 8.73 13.56 1.94
CA GLY A 51 8.79 14.66 0.97
C GLY A 51 7.63 14.66 -0.04
N MET A 52 6.58 13.90 0.24
CA MET A 52 5.37 13.85 -0.58
C MET A 52 4.56 15.12 -0.32
N VAL A 53 4.38 15.92 -1.36
CA VAL A 53 3.55 17.13 -1.31
C VAL A 53 2.21 16.85 -1.96
N ASP A 54 1.14 17.11 -1.21
CA ASP A 54 -0.23 16.91 -1.65
C ASP A 54 -0.52 17.71 -2.94
N LYS A 55 -0.84 16.99 -4.01
CA LYS A 55 -1.30 17.56 -5.29
C LYS A 55 -2.83 17.50 -5.45
N GLY A 56 -3.54 17.10 -4.40
CA GLY A 56 -4.91 17.49 -4.12
C GLY A 56 -6.03 16.65 -4.73
N LYS A 57 -5.80 15.39 -5.14
CA LYS A 57 -6.90 14.53 -5.63
C LYS A 57 -6.79 13.03 -5.36
N ASP A 58 -5.65 12.54 -4.87
CA ASP A 58 -5.43 11.10 -4.70
C ASP A 58 -4.70 10.81 -3.38
N GLU A 59 -5.43 11.00 -2.28
CA GLU A 59 -4.92 10.76 -0.92
C GLU A 59 -4.58 9.29 -0.67
N TRP A 60 -5.26 8.41 -1.39
CA TRP A 60 -4.98 6.98 -1.37
C TRP A 60 -3.59 6.70 -1.90
N HIS A 61 -3.23 7.22 -3.09
CA HIS A 61 -1.92 6.93 -3.69
C HIS A 61 -0.77 7.42 -2.81
N MET A 62 -0.90 8.61 -2.24
CA MET A 62 0.09 9.14 -1.30
C MET A 62 0.21 8.28 -0.04
N THR A 63 -0.91 7.82 0.50
CA THR A 63 -0.91 6.96 1.70
C THR A 63 -0.30 5.60 1.40
N ALA A 64 -0.67 4.97 0.27
CA ALA A 64 -0.14 3.70 -0.19
C ALA A 64 1.39 3.75 -0.38
N GLU A 65 1.88 4.83 -1.00
CA GLU A 65 3.31 5.06 -1.18
C GLU A 65 4.02 5.27 0.17
N ALA A 66 3.45 6.10 1.04
CA ALA A 66 4.02 6.39 2.36
C ALA A 66 4.11 5.14 3.24
N ILE A 67 3.07 4.30 3.27
CA ILE A 67 3.07 3.06 4.06
C ILE A 67 4.01 2.01 3.47
N TYR A 68 4.15 1.96 2.14
CA TYR A 68 5.16 1.13 1.49
C TYR A 68 6.58 1.52 1.95
N TYR A 69 6.92 2.81 1.95
CA TYR A 69 8.21 3.29 2.46
C TYR A 69 8.40 3.02 3.95
N TYR A 70 7.34 3.20 4.76
CA TYR A 70 7.37 2.86 6.18
C TYR A 70 7.77 1.39 6.39
N CYS A 71 7.06 0.46 5.75
CA CYS A 71 7.31 -0.96 5.90
C CYS A 71 8.72 -1.35 5.43
N ASN A 72 9.18 -0.81 4.30
CA ASN A 72 10.53 -1.08 3.81
C ASN A 72 11.64 -0.50 4.72
N SER A 73 11.34 0.55 5.50
CA SER A 73 12.31 1.15 6.43
C SER A 73 12.59 0.30 7.68
N LEU A 74 11.73 -0.66 8.00
CA LEU A 74 11.85 -1.53 9.17
C LEU A 74 13.05 -2.47 9.06
N LEU A 75 13.40 -2.89 7.84
CA LEU A 75 14.56 -3.73 7.57
C LEU A 75 15.83 -2.88 7.39
N ARG A 76 16.30 -2.28 8.50
CA ARG A 76 17.61 -1.60 8.55
C ARG A 76 18.76 -2.62 8.39
N ARG A 77 19.12 -2.93 7.14
CA ARG A 77 20.23 -3.81 6.68
C ARG A 77 19.94 -5.31 6.74
N GLY A 78 19.83 -5.93 5.56
CA GLY A 78 19.94 -7.37 5.31
C GLY A 78 20.34 -7.60 3.84
N PRO A 79 21.12 -8.64 3.50
CA PRO A 79 21.98 -8.65 2.32
C PRO A 79 21.21 -8.91 1.03
N SER A 80 21.43 -8.05 0.04
CA SER A 80 21.43 -8.28 -1.43
C SER A 80 20.32 -9.05 -2.15
N GLU A 81 19.31 -9.63 -1.50
CA GLU A 81 18.17 -10.28 -2.13
C GLU A 81 16.90 -9.91 -1.35
N ASN A 82 16.26 -8.84 -1.80
CA ASN A 82 15.24 -8.06 -1.11
C ASN A 82 14.00 -8.92 -0.74
N PRO A 83 13.75 -9.31 0.53
CA PRO A 83 12.41 -9.77 0.90
C PRO A 83 11.53 -8.53 0.86
N LEU A 84 10.78 -8.36 -0.24
CA LEU A 84 9.83 -7.27 -0.42
C LEU A 84 8.91 -7.22 0.81
N VAL A 85 9.11 -6.21 1.68
CA VAL A 85 8.18 -5.95 2.77
C VAL A 85 6.93 -5.37 2.16
N ILE A 86 5.82 -6.05 2.34
CA ILE A 86 4.54 -5.64 1.79
C ILE A 86 3.67 -5.08 2.92
N PRO A 87 3.09 -3.87 2.77
CA PRO A 87 2.01 -3.44 3.64
C PRO A 87 0.75 -4.24 3.32
N PHE A 88 0.10 -4.79 4.34
CA PHE A 88 -1.21 -5.41 4.26
C PHE A 88 -2.21 -4.55 5.04
N VAL A 89 -3.02 -3.77 4.34
CA VAL A 89 -3.98 -2.82 4.93
C VAL A 89 -5.32 -3.51 5.20
N THR A 90 -5.78 -3.44 6.44
CA THR A 90 -7.03 -4.07 6.89
C THR A 90 -8.16 -3.07 7.13
N ALA A 91 -7.84 -1.79 7.38
CA ALA A 91 -8.82 -0.73 7.54
C ALA A 91 -8.22 0.65 7.17
N PRO A 92 -9.05 1.64 6.81
CA PRO A 92 -10.52 1.56 6.64
C PRO A 92 -10.92 0.79 5.38
N GLN A 93 -12.17 0.34 5.32
CA GLN A 93 -12.71 -0.38 4.16
C GLN A 93 -12.56 0.43 2.86
N SER A 94 -12.73 1.76 2.95
CA SER A 94 -12.58 2.70 1.83
C SER A 94 -11.19 2.68 1.18
N PHE A 95 -10.14 2.24 1.88
CA PHE A 95 -8.80 2.06 1.31
C PHE A 95 -8.73 0.86 0.35
N ASN A 96 -9.57 -0.16 0.60
CA ASN A 96 -9.58 -1.43 -0.12
C ASN A 96 -10.74 -1.54 -1.14
N ASP A 97 -11.69 -0.60 -1.11
CA ASP A 97 -12.84 -0.59 -2.02
C ASP A 97 -12.44 -0.25 -3.47
N HIS A 98 -13.32 -0.56 -4.43
CA HIS A 98 -13.03 -0.33 -5.86
C HIS A 98 -12.80 1.15 -6.21
N ASP A 99 -13.40 2.07 -5.46
CA ASP A 99 -13.36 3.51 -5.66
C ASP A 99 -12.42 4.23 -4.67
N HIS A 100 -11.45 3.51 -4.10
CA HIS A 100 -10.53 3.99 -3.07
C HIS A 100 -9.82 5.31 -3.42
N HIS A 101 -9.49 5.56 -4.69
CA HIS A 101 -8.89 6.83 -5.14
C HIS A 101 -9.77 8.06 -4.87
N THR A 102 -11.08 7.85 -4.68
CA THR A 102 -12.06 8.90 -4.39
C THR A 102 -12.72 8.77 -3.03
N ALA A 103 -12.81 7.55 -2.49
CA ALA A 103 -13.50 7.25 -1.24
C ALA A 103 -12.58 7.32 -0.01
N TYR A 104 -11.30 6.98 -0.17
CA TYR A 104 -10.34 7.06 0.92
C TYR A 104 -9.83 8.50 1.11
N GLY A 105 -9.63 8.88 2.37
CA GLY A 105 -8.96 10.10 2.76
C GLY A 105 -8.15 9.88 4.02
N ILE A 106 -7.03 10.59 4.15
CA ILE A 106 -6.04 10.50 5.23
C ILE A 106 -6.69 10.70 6.61
N GLU A 107 -7.77 11.49 6.69
CA GLU A 107 -8.52 11.70 7.94
C GLU A 107 -9.14 10.42 8.53
N GLN A 108 -9.30 9.37 7.72
CA GLN A 108 -9.84 8.09 8.16
C GLN A 108 -8.80 7.22 8.89
N GLY A 109 -7.51 7.59 8.83
CA GLY A 109 -6.42 6.77 9.36
C GLY A 109 -6.13 5.54 8.50
N LEU A 110 -5.25 4.68 8.98
CA LEU A 110 -4.85 3.44 8.32
C LEU A 110 -4.44 2.37 9.33
N GLU A 111 -4.97 1.16 9.20
CA GLU A 111 -4.62 -0.02 9.99
C GLU A 111 -4.09 -1.13 9.09
N GLY A 112 -3.09 -1.86 9.57
CA GLY A 112 -2.55 -2.99 8.85
C GLY A 112 -1.28 -3.57 9.46
N SER A 113 -0.54 -4.30 8.64
CA SER A 113 0.70 -4.97 9.05
C SER A 113 1.75 -4.89 7.95
N CYS A 114 3.01 -4.78 8.33
CA CYS A 114 4.14 -4.99 7.44
C CYS A 114 4.51 -6.48 7.48
N VAL A 115 4.48 -7.12 6.33
CA VAL A 115 4.68 -8.56 6.19
C VAL A 115 5.86 -8.86 5.27
N ILE A 116 6.59 -9.93 5.59
CA ILE A 116 7.70 -10.45 4.79
C ILE A 116 7.49 -11.94 4.51
N CYS A 117 8.19 -12.46 3.51
CA CYS A 117 8.34 -13.89 3.30
C CYS A 117 9.66 -14.35 3.93
N ILE A 118 9.62 -15.36 4.79
CA ILE A 118 10.83 -16.00 5.36
C ILE A 118 10.86 -17.49 5.03
N PRO A 119 12.05 -18.10 4.88
CA PRO A 119 12.18 -19.55 4.82
C PRO A 119 11.56 -20.22 6.05
N ILE A 120 10.96 -21.40 5.85
CA ILE A 120 10.49 -22.26 6.94
C ILE A 120 11.73 -22.88 7.60
N GLU A 121 12.00 -22.53 8.86
CA GLU A 121 13.06 -23.17 9.64
C GLU A 121 12.74 -24.68 9.82
N ARG A 122 13.65 -25.55 9.38
CA ARG A 122 13.59 -27.01 9.57
C ARG A 122 14.38 -27.44 10.79
#